data_AF-Q68D26-F1
#
_entry.id   AF-Q68D26-F1
#
_cell.length_a   1.000
_cell.length_b   1.000
_cell.length_c   1.000
_cell.angle_alpha   90.00
_cell.angle_beta   90.00
_cell.angle_gamma   90.00
#
_symmetry.space_group_name_H-M   'P 1'
#
loop_
_entity.id
_entity.type
_entity.pdbx_description
1 polymer ?
#
loop_
_entity_poly.entity_id
_entity_poly.type
_entity_poly.pdbx_seq_one_letter_code
_entity_poly.pdbx_strand_id
1 'polypeptide(L)'
;MVCRLDSAVQMAGLRLLTNMTVTNHYQHLLSYSFPDFFALLFLGNHFTKIQIMKLIINFTENPAMTRELVSCKVPSELISLFNKEWDREILLNILTLFENINDNIKNEGLASSRKEFSRSSLFFLFKESGVCVKKIKALANHNDLVVKVKVLKVLTKL
;
A
#
# COMPACT_ATOMS: atom_id res chain seq x y z
N MET A 1 -27.27 7.69 4.11
CA MET A 1 -26.38 8.74 4.65
C MET A 1 -25.05 8.63 3.91
N VAL A 2 -24.73 9.58 3.03
CA VAL A 2 -23.42 9.59 2.36
C VAL A 2 -22.42 10.18 3.35
N CYS A 3 -21.47 9.38 3.83
CA CYS A 3 -20.41 9.88 4.68
C CYS A 3 -19.54 10.84 3.85
N ARG A 4 -19.45 12.11 4.27
CA ARG A 4 -18.61 13.09 3.59
C ARG A 4 -17.15 12.66 3.69
N LEU A 5 -16.45 12.67 2.56
CA LEU A 5 -15.00 12.44 2.51
C LEU A 5 -14.29 13.37 3.49
N ASP A 6 -13.30 12.82 4.20
CA ASP A 6 -12.49 13.48 5.23
C ASP A 6 -13.27 13.97 6.47
N SER A 7 -14.53 13.54 6.64
CA SER A 7 -15.27 13.85 7.86
C SER A 7 -14.69 13.15 9.09
N ALA A 8 -14.93 13.72 10.27
CA ALA A 8 -14.54 13.12 11.54
C ALA A 8 -15.14 11.71 11.74
N VAL A 9 -16.37 11.48 11.25
CA VAL A 9 -17.04 10.18 11.30
C VAL A 9 -16.32 9.17 10.40
N GLN A 10 -15.95 9.55 9.17
CA GLN A 10 -15.15 8.68 8.30
C GLN A 10 -13.82 8.32 8.97
N MET A 11 -13.11 9.32 9.51
CA MET A 11 -11.83 9.12 10.18
C MET A 11 -11.94 8.19 11.38
N ALA A 12 -12.99 8.33 12.19
CA ALA A 12 -13.26 7.43 13.32
C ALA A 12 -13.53 5.99 12.85
N GLY A 13 -14.32 5.84 11.78
CA GLY A 13 -14.58 4.54 11.15
C GLY A 13 -13.30 3.88 10.64
N LEU A 14 -12.45 4.62 9.93
CA LEU A 14 -11.17 4.11 9.44
C LEU A 14 -10.25 3.68 10.58
N ARG A 15 -10.17 4.46 11.67
CA ARG A 15 -9.38 4.08 12.86
C ARG A 15 -9.90 2.80 13.51
N LEU A 16 -11.23 2.63 13.58
CA LEU A 16 -11.81 1.39 14.06
C LEU A 16 -11.41 0.20 13.18
N LEU A 17 -11.56 0.33 11.86
CA LEU A 17 -11.16 -0.72 10.91
C LEU A 17 -9.67 -1.06 11.03
N THR A 18 -8.80 -0.05 11.16
CA THR A 18 -7.36 -0.25 11.38
C THR A 18 -7.11 -1.06 12.65
N ASN A 19 -7.79 -0.75 13.75
CA ASN A 19 -7.62 -1.49 15.00
C ASN A 19 -8.14 -2.93 14.92
N MET A 20 -9.28 -3.16 14.26
CA MET A 20 -9.84 -4.52 14.10
C MET A 20 -8.97 -5.41 13.20
N THR A 21 -8.19 -4.81 12.30
CA THR A 21 -7.36 -5.53 11.32
C THR A 21 -5.94 -5.79 11.79
N VAL A 22 -5.55 -5.34 12.99
CA VAL A 22 -4.26 -5.71 13.61
C VAL A 22 -4.13 -7.23 13.76
N THR A 23 -5.27 -7.95 13.88
CA THR A 23 -5.31 -9.41 13.86
C THR A 23 -6.00 -9.91 12.59
N ASN A 24 -5.67 -11.14 12.18
CA ASN A 24 -6.19 -11.73 10.95
C ASN A 24 -7.69 -12.09 10.99
N HIS A 25 -8.30 -12.12 12.18
CA HIS A 25 -9.63 -12.69 12.39
C HIS A 25 -10.73 -11.99 11.58
N TYR A 26 -10.67 -10.66 11.50
CA TYR A 26 -11.70 -9.86 10.82
C TYR A 26 -11.30 -9.38 9.42
N GLN A 27 -10.07 -9.63 8.99
CA GLN A 27 -9.54 -9.04 7.75
C GLN A 27 -10.32 -9.48 6.50
N HIS A 28 -10.73 -10.76 6.45
CA HIS A 28 -11.46 -11.32 5.31
C HIS A 28 -12.82 -10.64 5.05
N LEU A 29 -13.43 -10.03 6.08
CA LEU A 29 -14.69 -9.28 5.94
C LEU A 29 -14.52 -7.98 5.14
N LEU A 30 -13.28 -7.53 4.94
CA LEU A 30 -12.95 -6.24 4.32
C LEU A 30 -12.26 -6.38 2.96
N SER A 31 -12.01 -7.59 2.46
CA SER A 31 -11.34 -7.81 1.16
C SER A 31 -12.12 -7.18 0.01
N TYR A 32 -13.44 -7.29 0.02
CA TYR A 32 -14.33 -6.71 -1.00
C TYR A 32 -14.27 -5.17 -1.04
N SER A 33 -13.80 -4.52 0.02
CA SER A 33 -13.68 -3.06 0.13
C SER A 33 -12.30 -2.52 -0.29
N PHE A 34 -11.38 -3.36 -0.76
CA PHE A 34 -10.07 -2.91 -1.22
C PHE A 34 -10.11 -1.82 -2.31
N PRO A 35 -10.97 -1.91 -3.34
CA PRO A 35 -11.11 -0.82 -4.31
C PRO A 35 -11.51 0.51 -3.67
N ASP A 36 -12.41 0.48 -2.68
CA ASP A 36 -12.85 1.68 -1.96
C ASP A 36 -11.72 2.25 -1.10
N PHE A 37 -10.90 1.41 -0.46
CA PHE A 37 -9.72 1.88 0.26
C PHE A 37 -8.71 2.55 -0.67
N PHE A 38 -8.43 1.99 -1.85
CA PHE A 38 -7.57 2.66 -2.82
C PHE A 38 -8.19 3.99 -3.29
N ALA A 39 -9.50 4.06 -3.54
CA ALA A 39 -10.17 5.31 -3.89
C ALA A 39 -9.99 6.37 -2.78
N LEU A 40 -10.14 6.00 -1.50
CA LEU A 40 -9.89 6.90 -0.37
C LEU A 40 -8.41 7.30 -0.26
N LEU A 41 -7.47 6.40 -0.59
CA LEU A 41 -6.05 6.72 -0.65
C LEU A 41 -5.74 7.79 -1.71
N PHE A 42 -6.50 7.86 -2.82
CA PHE A 42 -6.32 8.89 -3.83
C PHE A 42 -7.05 10.18 -3.51
N LEU A 43 -8.32 10.09 -3.12
CA LEU A 43 -9.21 11.24 -2.96
C LEU A 43 -9.06 11.94 -1.61
N GLY A 44 -8.75 11.19 -0.56
CA GLY A 44 -8.71 11.71 0.81
C GLY A 44 -7.55 12.67 1.06
N ASN A 45 -7.70 13.50 2.09
CA ASN A 45 -6.63 14.39 2.53
C ASN A 45 -5.44 13.64 3.16
N HIS A 46 -4.42 14.40 3.57
CA HIS A 46 -3.22 13.88 4.23
C HIS A 46 -3.50 12.85 5.33
N PHE A 47 -4.44 13.13 6.24
CA PHE A 47 -4.75 12.24 7.37
C PHE A 47 -5.46 10.97 6.92
N THR A 48 -6.39 11.08 5.97
CA THR A 48 -7.11 9.92 5.41
C THR A 48 -6.14 8.99 4.69
N LYS A 49 -5.19 9.53 3.92
CA LYS A 49 -4.15 8.74 3.25
C LYS A 49 -3.33 7.93 4.26
N ILE A 50 -2.86 8.57 5.33
CA ILE A 50 -2.07 7.90 6.37
C ILE A 50 -2.87 6.78 7.02
N GLN A 51 -4.14 7.01 7.38
CA GLN A 51 -4.96 5.98 8.01
C GLN A 51 -5.25 4.80 7.08
N ILE A 52 -5.55 5.08 5.81
CA ILE A 52 -5.76 4.03 4.80
C ILE A 52 -4.48 3.23 4.58
N MET A 53 -3.31 3.87 4.50
CA MET A 53 -2.04 3.15 4.38
C MET A 53 -1.81 2.22 5.57
N LYS A 54 -2.07 2.67 6.80
CA LYS A 54 -1.96 1.83 8.00
C LYS A 54 -2.90 0.62 7.95
N LEU A 55 -4.15 0.85 7.55
CA LEU A 55 -5.12 -0.23 7.33
C LEU A 55 -4.63 -1.24 6.28
N ILE A 56 -4.13 -0.76 5.14
CA ILE A 56 -3.63 -1.64 4.08
C ILE A 56 -2.39 -2.41 4.53
N ILE A 57 -1.48 -1.78 5.29
CA ILE A 57 -0.29 -2.44 5.85
C ILE A 57 -0.69 -3.64 6.71
N ASN A 58 -1.71 -3.52 7.57
CA ASN A 58 -2.19 -4.64 8.38
C ASN A 58 -2.62 -5.84 7.51
N PHE A 59 -3.28 -5.60 6.38
CA PHE A 59 -3.65 -6.69 5.46
C PHE A 59 -2.43 -7.33 4.80
N THR A 60 -1.35 -6.58 4.55
CA THR A 60 -0.13 -7.14 3.94
C THR A 60 0.66 -8.07 4.87
N GLU A 61 0.34 -8.09 6.16
CA GLU A 61 0.92 -9.05 7.11
C GLU A 61 0.27 -10.44 7.02
N ASN A 62 -0.89 -10.54 6.36
CA ASN A 62 -1.59 -11.79 6.09
C ASN A 62 -1.41 -12.18 4.61
N PRO A 63 -0.74 -13.30 4.30
CA PRO A 63 -0.48 -13.68 2.93
C PRO A 63 -1.74 -13.90 2.07
N ALA A 64 -2.80 -14.46 2.65
CA ALA A 64 -4.07 -14.66 1.95
C ALA A 64 -4.71 -13.31 1.55
N MET A 65 -4.68 -12.32 2.44
CA MET A 65 -5.18 -10.97 2.14
C MET A 65 -4.26 -10.24 1.17
N THR A 66 -2.95 -10.48 1.25
CA THR A 66 -1.98 -9.92 0.31
C THR A 66 -2.25 -10.41 -1.11
N ARG A 67 -2.62 -11.68 -1.29
CA ARG A 67 -3.01 -12.23 -2.61
C ARG A 67 -4.21 -11.50 -3.21
N GLU A 68 -5.23 -11.23 -2.40
CA GLU A 68 -6.40 -10.44 -2.81
C GLU A 68 -6.01 -8.98 -3.13
N LEU A 69 -5.17 -8.35 -2.29
CA LEU A 69 -4.69 -6.98 -2.50
C LEU A 69 -3.91 -6.83 -3.82
N VAL A 70 -2.99 -7.74 -4.11
CA VAL A 70 -2.15 -7.63 -5.32
C VAL A 70 -2.96 -7.87 -6.60
N SER A 71 -4.09 -8.57 -6.50
CA SER A 71 -5.04 -8.80 -7.59
C SER A 71 -5.91 -7.57 -7.90
N CYS A 72 -6.05 -6.64 -6.94
CA CYS A 72 -6.90 -5.47 -7.09
C CYS A 72 -6.42 -4.57 -8.23
N LYS A 73 -7.39 -4.07 -9.00
CA LYS A 73 -7.12 -3.05 -10.02
C LYS A 73 -6.84 -1.72 -9.32
N VAL A 74 -5.72 -1.11 -9.66
CA VAL A 74 -5.31 0.19 -9.09
C VAL A 74 -4.96 1.17 -10.21
N PRO A 75 -5.26 2.48 -10.03
CA PRO A 75 -4.76 3.53 -10.91
C PRO A 75 -3.23 3.54 -10.94
N SER A 76 -2.65 3.79 -12.12
CA SER A 76 -1.20 3.90 -12.31
C SER A 76 -0.58 5.04 -11.50
N GLU A 77 -1.39 6.04 -11.18
CA GLU A 77 -1.13 7.21 -10.37
C GLU A 77 -0.70 6.84 -8.95
N LEU A 78 -0.94 5.61 -8.48
CA LEU A 78 -0.42 5.14 -7.17
C LEU A 78 1.10 5.31 -7.08
N ILE A 79 1.78 5.21 -8.23
CA ILE A 79 3.23 5.40 -8.33
C ILE A 79 3.70 6.80 -7.92
N SER A 80 2.80 7.79 -7.94
CA SER A 80 3.08 9.17 -7.52
C SER A 80 3.31 9.31 -6.01
N LEU A 81 2.89 8.32 -5.21
CA LEU A 81 3.16 8.29 -3.77
C LEU A 81 4.65 8.08 -3.45
N PHE A 82 5.44 7.57 -4.41
CA PHE A 82 6.89 7.50 -4.32
C PHE A 82 7.55 8.79 -4.84
N ASN A 83 7.18 9.93 -4.25
CA ASN A 83 7.73 11.25 -4.59
C ASN A 83 8.31 11.93 -3.33
N LYS A 84 9.52 12.45 -3.44
CA LYS A 84 10.27 13.15 -2.36
C LYS A 84 9.54 14.37 -1.77
N GLU A 85 8.51 14.87 -2.43
CA GLU A 85 7.70 16.00 -1.96
C GLU A 85 6.66 15.61 -0.92
N TRP A 86 6.35 14.31 -0.78
CA TRP A 86 5.43 13.84 0.24
C TRP A 86 6.04 13.90 1.63
N ASP A 87 5.16 14.03 2.62
CA ASP A 87 5.53 13.96 4.03
C ASP A 87 6.24 12.63 4.37
N ARG A 88 7.11 12.70 5.37
CA ARG A 88 7.88 11.57 5.89
C ARG A 88 6.99 10.36 6.21
N GLU A 89 5.86 10.54 6.88
CA GLU A 89 4.99 9.43 7.30
C GLU A 89 4.36 8.74 6.09
N ILE A 90 3.91 9.51 5.08
CA ILE A 90 3.40 8.95 3.82
C ILE A 90 4.48 8.12 3.12
N LEU A 91 5.70 8.64 3.03
CA LEU A 91 6.82 7.94 2.40
C LEU A 91 7.19 6.65 3.13
N LEU A 92 7.28 6.68 4.45
CA LEU A 92 7.60 5.49 5.24
C LEU A 92 6.51 4.43 5.13
N ASN A 93 5.23 4.84 5.09
CA ASN A 93 4.11 3.93 4.95
C ASN A 93 4.06 3.28 3.55
N ILE A 94 4.19 4.05 2.46
CA ILE A 94 4.18 3.46 1.11
C ILE A 94 5.39 2.56 0.85
N LEU A 95 6.57 2.91 1.40
CA LEU A 95 7.75 2.04 1.34
C LEU A 95 7.56 0.74 2.14
N THR A 96 6.87 0.79 3.28
CA THR A 96 6.53 -0.40 4.08
C THR A 96 5.54 -1.28 3.37
N LEU A 97 4.48 -0.69 2.80
CA LEU A 97 3.49 -1.41 2.00
C LEU A 97 4.16 -2.12 0.82
N PHE A 98 5.06 -1.44 0.11
CA PHE A 98 5.84 -2.05 -0.97
C PHE A 98 6.74 -3.19 -0.47
N GLU A 99 7.46 -2.99 0.64
CA GLU A 99 8.33 -4.02 1.24
C GLU A 99 7.52 -5.29 1.57
N ASN A 100 6.41 -5.14 2.30
CA ASN A 100 5.58 -6.26 2.72
C ASN A 100 5.01 -7.02 1.52
N ILE A 101 4.51 -6.31 0.51
CA ILE A 101 3.99 -6.95 -0.72
C ILE A 101 5.11 -7.70 -1.46
N ASN A 102 6.28 -7.08 -1.63
CA ASN A 102 7.38 -7.71 -2.35
C ASN A 102 7.91 -8.95 -1.61
N ASP A 103 7.96 -8.93 -0.27
CA ASP A 103 8.35 -10.08 0.55
C ASP A 103 7.33 -11.24 0.40
N ASN A 104 6.02 -10.94 0.44
CA ASN A 104 4.97 -11.94 0.21
C ASN A 104 5.03 -12.55 -1.21
N ILE A 105 5.28 -11.72 -2.24
CA ILE A 105 5.42 -12.20 -3.63
C ILE A 105 6.57 -13.19 -3.78
N LYS A 106 7.69 -12.96 -3.06
CA LYS A 106 8.86 -13.85 -3.07
C LYS A 106 8.60 -15.15 -2.32
N ASN A 107 7.93 -15.09 -1.17
CA ASN A 107 7.76 -16.24 -0.28
C ASN A 107 6.67 -17.22 -0.75
N GLU A 108 5.60 -16.74 -1.40
CA GLU A 108 4.45 -17.59 -1.76
C GLU A 108 4.50 -18.17 -3.18
N GLY A 109 5.56 -17.95 -3.95
CA GLY A 109 5.57 -18.33 -5.36
C GLY A 109 4.48 -17.61 -6.18
N LEU A 110 3.94 -16.48 -5.70
CA LEU A 110 3.05 -15.62 -6.50
C LEU A 110 3.74 -15.16 -7.78
N ALA A 111 5.07 -15.08 -7.77
CA ALA A 111 5.90 -14.84 -8.94
C ALA A 111 5.78 -15.93 -10.04
N SER A 112 5.26 -17.12 -9.75
CA SER A 112 4.91 -18.15 -10.74
C SER A 112 3.46 -18.03 -11.25
N SER A 113 2.57 -17.37 -10.51
CA SER A 113 1.17 -17.10 -10.88
C SER A 113 0.99 -15.84 -11.73
N ARG A 114 2.03 -15.35 -12.42
CA ARG A 114 1.98 -14.08 -13.20
C ARG A 114 0.83 -14.00 -14.21
N LYS A 115 0.41 -15.15 -14.76
CA LYS A 115 -0.70 -15.23 -15.72
C LYS A 115 -2.07 -14.90 -15.11
N GLU A 116 -2.18 -14.89 -13.78
CA GLU A 116 -3.43 -14.63 -13.06
C GLU A 116 -3.68 -13.12 -12.84
N PHE A 117 -2.66 -12.27 -12.97
CA PHE A 117 -2.77 -10.85 -12.66
C PHE A 117 -2.94 -9.98 -13.92
N SER A 118 -3.93 -9.08 -13.88
CA SER A 118 -4.16 -8.12 -14.97
C SER A 118 -3.09 -7.01 -15.03
N ARG A 119 -2.94 -6.34 -16.19
CA ARG A 119 -1.99 -5.20 -16.34
C ARG A 119 -2.33 -3.98 -15.48
N SER A 120 -3.57 -3.86 -15.02
CA SER A 120 -3.99 -2.80 -14.09
C SER A 120 -3.92 -3.24 -12.62
N SER A 121 -3.42 -4.44 -12.33
CA SER A 121 -3.29 -4.94 -10.96
C SER A 121 -2.18 -4.23 -10.19
N LEU A 122 -2.31 -4.21 -8.87
CA LEU A 122 -1.24 -3.75 -7.97
C LEU A 122 0.03 -4.60 -8.14
N PHE A 123 -0.11 -5.91 -8.36
CA PHE A 123 1.02 -6.79 -8.70
C PHE A 123 1.82 -6.25 -9.89
N PHE A 124 1.14 -5.94 -11.00
CA PHE A 124 1.82 -5.44 -12.19
C PHE A 124 2.49 -4.09 -11.93
N LEU A 125 1.80 -3.17 -11.24
CA LEU A 125 2.34 -1.85 -10.95
C LEU A 125 3.60 -1.91 -10.08
N PHE A 126 3.57 -2.70 -9.00
CA PHE A 126 4.67 -2.76 -8.02
C PHE A 126 5.80 -3.66 -8.48
N LYS A 127 5.51 -4.78 -9.15
CA LYS A 127 6.52 -5.78 -9.50
C LYS A 127 6.96 -5.76 -10.96
N GLU A 128 6.03 -5.78 -11.90
CA GLU A 128 6.34 -6.03 -13.32
C GLU A 128 6.66 -4.75 -14.12
N SER A 129 6.09 -3.61 -13.74
CA SER A 129 6.28 -2.35 -14.49
C SER A 129 7.72 -1.80 -14.45
N GLY A 130 8.49 -2.15 -13.42
CA GLY A 130 9.81 -1.58 -13.14
C GLY A 130 9.83 -0.09 -12.75
N VAL A 131 8.71 0.63 -12.91
CA VAL A 131 8.60 2.06 -12.61
C VAL A 131 8.71 2.31 -11.11
N CYS A 132 8.13 1.42 -10.29
CA CYS A 132 8.17 1.52 -8.83
C CYS A 132 9.61 1.50 -8.31
N VAL A 133 10.42 0.56 -8.77
CA VAL A 133 11.83 0.44 -8.38
C VAL A 133 12.63 1.69 -8.75
N LYS A 134 12.38 2.28 -9.93
CA LYS A 134 13.03 3.53 -10.35
C LYS A 134 12.67 4.69 -9.41
N LYS A 135 11.40 4.81 -9.02
CA LYS A 135 10.92 5.84 -8.09
C LYS A 135 11.50 5.65 -6.69
N ILE A 136 11.57 4.41 -6.18
CA ILE A 136 12.20 4.09 -4.90
C ILE A 136 13.69 4.46 -4.92
N LYS A 137 14.42 4.13 -5.99
CA LYS A 137 15.84 4.53 -6.14
C LYS A 137 16.02 6.05 -6.09
N ALA A 138 15.11 6.82 -6.69
CA ALA A 138 15.16 8.29 -6.63
C ALA A 138 14.99 8.84 -5.19
N LEU A 139 14.26 8.13 -4.32
CA LEU A 139 14.11 8.49 -2.91
C LEU A 139 15.37 8.25 -2.06
N ALA A 140 16.40 7.55 -2.58
CA ALA A 140 17.65 7.35 -1.84
C ALA A 140 18.40 8.68 -1.56
N ASN A 141 18.08 9.73 -2.32
CA ASN A 141 18.63 11.08 -2.13
C ASN A 141 17.72 12.00 -1.28
N HIS A 142 16.71 11.46 -0.58
CA HIS A 142 15.77 12.24 0.23
C HIS A 142 16.47 12.95 1.42
N ASN A 143 16.00 14.13 1.83
CA ASN A 143 16.67 14.90 2.89
C ASN A 143 16.54 14.22 4.28
N ASP A 144 15.40 13.61 4.56
CA ASP A 144 15.17 12.87 5.80
C ASP A 144 15.97 11.55 5.85
N LEU A 145 16.76 11.38 6.92
CA LEU A 145 17.63 10.23 7.13
C LEU A 145 16.85 8.91 7.33
N VAL A 146 15.69 8.97 7.99
CA VAL A 146 14.88 7.77 8.26
C VAL A 146 14.27 7.24 6.97
N VAL A 147 13.80 8.14 6.09
CA VAL A 147 13.37 7.77 4.74
C VAL A 147 14.52 7.14 3.96
N LYS A 148 15.72 7.74 3.97
CA LYS A 148 16.91 7.16 3.30
C LYS A 148 17.22 5.75 3.77
N VAL A 149 17.30 5.54 5.09
CA VAL A 149 17.59 4.22 5.67
C VAL A 149 16.54 3.20 5.24
N LYS A 150 15.25 3.57 5.28
CA LYS A 150 14.16 2.70 4.82
C LYS A 150 14.29 2.37 3.34
N VAL A 151 14.58 3.35 2.48
CA VAL A 151 14.80 3.14 1.04
C VAL A 151 15.95 2.17 0.81
N LEU A 152 17.11 2.37 1.45
CA LEU A 152 18.26 1.50 1.30
C LEU A 152 17.93 0.06 1.71
N LYS A 153 17.25 -0.13 2.85
CA LYS A 153 16.77 -1.44 3.28
C LYS A 153 15.87 -2.10 2.22
N VAL A 154 14.90 -1.38 1.68
CA VAL A 154 14.02 -1.89 0.62
C VAL A 154 14.82 -2.26 -0.63
N LEU A 155 15.78 -1.43 -1.05
CA LEU A 155 16.61 -1.69 -2.23
C LEU A 155 17.50 -2.93 -2.09
N THR A 156 18.02 -3.23 -0.88
CA THR A 156 18.80 -4.45 -0.65
C THR A 156 17.99 -5.74 -0.81
N LYS A 157 16.65 -5.64 -0.71
CA LYS A 157 15.73 -6.76 -0.84
C LYS A 157 15.17 -6.94 -2.24
N LEU A 158 15.48 -6.09 -3.22
CA LEU A 158 14.84 -6.15 -4.54
C LEU A 158 15.41 -7.23 -5.43
#